data_AF-A0A2M7PR15-F1
#
_entry.id   AF-A0A2M7PR15-F1
#
_cell.length_a   1.000
_cell.length_b   1.000
_cell.length_c   1.000
_cell.angle_alpha   90.00
_cell.angle_beta   90.00
_cell.angle_gamma   90.00
#
_symmetry.space_group_name_H-M   'P 1'
#
loop_
_entity.id
_entity.type
_entity.pdbx_description
1 polymer ?
#
loop_
_entity_poly.entity_id
_entity_poly.type
_entity_poly.pdbx_seq_one_letter_code
_entity_poly.pdbx_strand_id
1 'polypeptide(L)'
;SRAQKGHKLLKDKQEGLMKAFMDIIREVQKLRRNVEKELGNVFQQLLMASAVIPHPEFLETALFAPVTKVDLTITTQNVMSVKLANIKANVTGNVLSYGFS
;
A
#
# COMPACT_ATOMS: atom_id res chain seq x y z
N SER A 1 47.62 12.02 -8.45
CA SER A 1 46.43 11.48 -9.15
C SER A 1 45.49 10.62 -8.29
N ARG A 2 45.64 10.55 -6.94
CA ARG A 2 44.69 9.81 -6.06
C ARG A 2 43.37 10.57 -5.83
N ALA A 3 43.41 11.89 -5.75
CA ALA A 3 42.21 12.73 -5.57
C ALA A 3 41.22 12.63 -6.75
N GLN A 4 41.71 12.59 -8.00
CA GLN A 4 40.87 12.42 -9.18
C GLN A 4 40.17 11.05 -9.23
N LYS A 5 40.85 9.97 -8.81
CA LYS A 5 40.25 8.63 -8.71
C LYS A 5 39.21 8.54 -7.60
N GLY A 6 39.45 9.17 -6.44
CA GLY A 6 38.50 9.24 -5.34
C GLY A 6 37.24 10.07 -5.67
N HIS A 7 37.41 11.19 -6.36
CA HIS A 7 36.28 12.00 -6.84
C HIS A 7 35.39 11.23 -7.83
N LYS A 8 36.00 10.49 -8.77
CA LYS A 8 35.26 9.65 -9.71
C LYS A 8 34.45 8.54 -9.01
N LEU A 9 35.04 7.85 -8.03
CA LEU A 9 34.35 6.82 -7.24
C LEU A 9 33.15 7.36 -6.45
N LEU A 10 33.28 8.56 -5.87
CA LEU A 10 32.17 9.21 -5.15
C LEU A 10 31.04 9.61 -6.10
N LYS A 11 31.39 10.11 -7.29
CA LYS A 11 30.43 10.45 -8.33
C LYS A 11 29.68 9.22 -8.83
N ASP A 12 30.39 8.14 -9.15
CA ASP A 12 29.78 6.88 -9.61
C ASP A 12 28.84 6.29 -8.53
N LYS A 13 29.23 6.37 -7.24
CA LYS A 13 28.36 5.97 -6.12
C LYS A 13 27.09 6.82 -6.05
N GLN A 14 27.21 8.13 -6.22
CA GLN A 14 26.06 9.05 -6.20
C GLN A 14 25.10 8.79 -7.36
N GLU A 15 25.61 8.54 -8.56
CA GLU A 15 24.80 8.20 -9.74
C GLU A 15 24.03 6.88 -9.53
N GLY A 16 24.70 5.86 -8.97
CA GLY A 16 24.06 4.60 -8.61
C GLY A 16 22.95 4.76 -7.57
N LEU A 17 23.17 5.57 -6.54
CA LEU A 17 22.16 5.90 -5.53
C LEU A 17 20.96 6.61 -6.14
N MET A 18 21.19 7.60 -7.00
CA MET A 18 20.13 8.36 -7.64
C MET A 18 19.28 7.48 -8.56
N LYS A 19 19.90 6.54 -9.30
CA LYS A 19 19.17 5.58 -10.13
C LYS A 19 18.25 4.70 -9.29
N ALA A 20 18.77 4.08 -8.23
CA ALA A 20 17.98 3.24 -7.32
C ALA A 20 16.84 4.03 -6.66
N PHE A 21 17.10 5.27 -6.25
CA PHE A 21 16.09 6.14 -5.65
C PHE A 21 14.96 6.47 -6.63
N MET A 22 15.29 6.80 -7.89
CA MET A 22 14.29 7.07 -8.92
C MET A 22 13.46 5.83 -9.27
N ASP A 23 14.06 4.64 -9.26
CA ASP A 23 13.34 3.38 -9.48
C ASP A 23 12.33 3.11 -8.35
N ILE A 24 12.70 3.35 -7.09
CA ILE A 24 11.77 3.26 -5.95
C ILE A 24 10.61 4.26 -6.10
N ILE A 25 10.88 5.52 -6.46
CA ILE A 25 9.82 6.52 -6.65
C ILE A 25 8.83 6.08 -7.72
N ARG A 26 9.32 5.56 -8.86
CA ARG A 26 8.46 5.07 -9.93
C ARG A 26 7.59 3.90 -9.50
N GLU A 27 8.16 2.97 -8.74
CA GLU A 27 7.43 1.83 -8.19
C GLU A 27 6.33 2.28 -7.23
N VAL A 28 6.64 3.18 -6.29
CA VAL A 28 5.66 3.75 -5.35
C VAL A 28 4.54 4.48 -6.09
N GLN A 29 4.86 5.27 -7.12
CA GLN A 29 3.85 5.95 -7.93
C GLN A 29 2.95 4.97 -8.68
N LYS A 30 3.51 3.88 -9.21
CA LYS A 30 2.74 2.83 -9.89
C LYS A 30 1.80 2.13 -8.91
N LEU A 31 2.31 1.73 -7.75
CA LEU A 31 1.53 1.07 -6.70
C LEU A 31 0.40 1.97 -6.21
N ARG A 32 0.68 3.27 -5.96
CA ARG A 32 -0.33 4.24 -5.55
C ARG A 32 -1.49 4.33 -6.55
N ARG A 33 -1.19 4.48 -7.83
CA ARG A 33 -2.23 4.55 -8.88
C ARG A 33 -3.08 3.28 -8.94
N ASN A 34 -2.48 2.11 -8.73
CA ASN A 34 -3.22 0.85 -8.71
C ASN A 34 -4.17 0.79 -7.50
N VAL A 35 -3.68 1.14 -6.31
CA VAL A 35 -4.50 1.17 -5.09
C VAL A 35 -5.65 2.17 -5.23
N GLU A 36 -5.38 3.38 -5.72
CA GLU A 36 -6.42 4.41 -5.94
C GLU A 36 -7.50 3.94 -6.92
N LYS A 37 -7.11 3.23 -7.98
CA LYS A 37 -8.04 2.64 -8.96
C LYS A 37 -8.92 1.56 -8.32
N GLU A 38 -8.32 0.65 -7.54
CA GLU A 38 -9.07 -0.41 -6.85
C GLU A 38 -10.03 0.17 -5.82
N LEU A 39 -9.58 1.15 -5.02
CA LEU A 39 -10.41 1.85 -4.05
C LEU A 39 -11.61 2.53 -4.73
N GLY A 40 -11.38 3.21 -5.86
CA GLY A 40 -12.43 3.86 -6.63
C GLY A 40 -13.49 2.87 -7.11
N ASN A 41 -13.08 1.70 -7.61
CA ASN A 41 -14.01 0.64 -8.02
C ASN A 41 -14.83 0.10 -6.84
N VAL A 42 -14.20 -0.15 -5.69
CA VAL A 42 -14.89 -0.64 -4.48
C VAL A 42 -15.90 0.40 -3.99
N PHE A 43 -15.55 1.68 -3.95
CA PHE A 43 -16.49 2.73 -3.56
C PHE A 43 -17.66 2.86 -4.54
N GLN A 44 -17.43 2.72 -5.84
CA GLN A 44 -18.51 2.72 -6.82
C GLN A 44 -19.47 1.53 -6.58
N GLN A 45 -18.94 0.34 -6.32
CA GLN A 45 -19.75 -0.84 -5.99
C GLN A 45 -20.53 -0.65 -4.68
N LEU A 46 -19.89 -0.08 -3.65
CA LEU A 46 -20.54 0.24 -2.38
C LEU A 46 -21.68 1.24 -2.56
N LEU A 47 -21.48 2.30 -3.35
CA LEU A 47 -22.52 3.30 -3.64
C LEU A 47 -23.71 2.63 -4.35
N MET A 48 -23.45 1.80 -5.36
CA MET A 48 -24.50 1.04 -6.05
C MET A 48 -25.25 0.10 -5.10
N ALA A 49 -24.53 -0.65 -4.25
CA ALA A 49 -25.13 -1.52 -3.25
C ALA A 49 -26.00 -0.72 -2.27
N SER A 50 -25.50 0.43 -1.77
CA SER A 50 -26.23 1.29 -0.83
C SER A 50 -27.51 1.87 -1.42
N ALA A 51 -27.55 2.10 -2.74
CA ALA A 51 -28.75 2.56 -3.44
C ALA A 51 -29.80 1.46 -3.62
N VAL A 52 -29.39 0.19 -3.64
CA VAL A 52 -30.27 -0.97 -3.79
C VAL A 52 -30.75 -1.50 -2.43
N ILE A 53 -30.00 -1.26 -1.35
CA ILE A 53 -30.38 -1.69 0.00
C ILE A 53 -31.57 -0.85 0.50
N PRO A 54 -32.75 -1.45 0.72
CA PRO A 54 -33.97 -0.71 1.05
C PRO A 54 -33.97 -0.08 2.44
N HIS A 55 -33.10 -0.54 3.36
CA HIS A 55 -33.07 -0.11 4.76
C HIS A 55 -31.63 0.17 5.22
N PRO A 56 -31.29 1.42 5.58
CA PRO A 56 -29.94 1.82 5.98
C PRO A 56 -29.45 1.15 7.28
N GLU A 57 -30.36 0.68 8.13
CA GLU A 57 -30.02 -0.03 9.39
C GLU A 57 -29.26 -1.36 9.15
N PHE A 58 -29.48 -2.02 8.00
CA PHE A 58 -28.74 -3.22 7.62
C PHE A 58 -27.28 -2.91 7.27
N LEU A 59 -27.03 -1.76 6.64
CA LEU A 59 -25.68 -1.30 6.34
C LEU A 59 -24.93 -0.97 7.63
N GLU A 60 -25.57 -0.28 8.57
CA GLU A 60 -24.99 0.00 9.88
C GLU A 60 -24.64 -1.30 10.61
N THR A 61 -25.57 -2.26 10.67
CA THR A 61 -25.33 -3.56 11.32
C THR A 61 -24.19 -4.35 10.67
N ALA A 62 -24.08 -4.34 9.34
CA ALA A 62 -22.98 -4.98 8.61
C ALA A 62 -21.62 -4.30 8.88
N LEU A 63 -21.59 -2.98 9.08
CA LEU A 63 -20.40 -2.21 9.45
C LEU A 63 -19.99 -2.44 10.91
N PHE A 64 -20.94 -2.68 11.81
CA PHE A 64 -20.67 -2.97 13.22
C PHE A 64 -20.12 -4.38 13.48
N ALA A 65 -20.18 -5.29 12.49
CA ALA A 65 -19.66 -6.65 12.59
C ALA A 65 -18.44 -6.88 11.66
N PRO A 66 -17.28 -6.24 11.88
CA PRO A 66 -16.09 -6.56 11.11
C PRO A 66 -15.59 -7.96 11.47
N VAL A 67 -15.84 -8.94 10.60
CA VAL A 67 -15.41 -10.35 10.75
C VAL A 67 -13.90 -10.53 10.48
N THR A 68 -13.25 -9.49 9.96
CA THR A 68 -11.82 -9.46 9.62
C THR A 68 -11.08 -8.39 10.40
N LYS A 69 -10.09 -8.82 11.18
CA LYS A 69 -9.13 -7.94 11.82
C LYS A 69 -7.89 -7.83 10.93
N VAL A 70 -7.48 -6.60 10.61
CA VAL A 70 -6.27 -6.33 9.84
C VAL A 70 -5.24 -5.70 10.77
N ASP A 71 -4.19 -6.44 11.09
CA ASP A 71 -3.07 -5.94 11.88
C ASP A 71 -1.91 -5.58 10.94
N LEU A 72 -1.50 -4.30 10.94
CA LEU A 72 -0.39 -3.82 10.11
C LEU A 72 0.93 -3.92 10.88
N THR A 73 1.86 -4.72 10.40
CA THR A 73 3.23 -4.80 10.92
C THR A 73 4.15 -3.94 10.06
N ILE A 74 4.73 -2.89 10.66
CA ILE A 74 5.69 -2.01 9.98
C ILE A 74 7.10 -2.40 10.42
N THR A 75 7.93 -2.86 9.49
CA THR A 75 9.37 -3.06 9.72
C THR A 75 10.17 -2.02 8.96
N THR A 76 11.38 -1.70 9.43
CA THR A 76 12.28 -0.78 8.71
C THR A 76 13.49 -1.54 8.19
N GLN A 77 13.86 -1.29 6.93
CA GLN A 77 15.03 -1.86 6.28
C GLN A 77 15.98 -0.75 5.83
N ASN A 78 17.28 -0.94 6.04
CA ASN A 78 18.29 0.00 5.54
C ASN A 78 18.75 -0.45 4.16
N VAL A 79 18.46 0.37 3.15
CA VAL A 79 18.98 0.16 1.80
C VAL A 79 19.88 1.34 1.48
N MET A 80 21.18 1.09 1.44
CA MET A 80 22.19 2.05 1.00
C MET A 80 22.14 3.39 1.78
N SER A 81 22.07 3.33 3.11
CA SER A 81 22.00 4.47 4.03
C SER A 81 20.64 5.19 4.10
N VAL A 82 19.60 4.66 3.44
CA VAL A 82 18.21 5.15 3.54
C VAL A 82 17.36 4.14 4.31
N LYS A 83 16.59 4.63 5.29
CA LYS A 83 15.61 3.81 6.02
C LYS A 83 14.31 3.75 5.22
N LEU A 84 13.92 2.55 4.80
CA LEU A 84 12.65 2.29 4.11
C LEU A 84 11.71 1.53 5.05
N ALA A 85 10.43 1.90 5.07
CA ALA A 85 9.39 1.16 5.79
C ALA A 85 8.82 0.05 4.89
N ASN A 86 8.70 -1.15 5.44
CA ASN A 86 8.06 -2.31 4.83
C ASN A 86 6.81 -2.61 5.65
N ILE A 87 5.65 -2.50 5.02
CA ILE A 87 4.35 -2.65 5.66
C ILE A 87 3.80 -4.01 5.25
N LYS A 88 3.60 -4.91 6.22
CA LYS A 88 2.93 -6.20 6.02
C LYS A 88 1.57 -6.18 6.69
N ALA A 89 0.53 -6.48 5.93
CA ALA A 89 -0.81 -6.67 6.47
C ALA A 89 -1.00 -8.13 6.88
N ASN A 90 -1.29 -8.38 8.15
CA ASN A 90 -1.74 -9.68 8.65
C ASN A 90 -3.26 -9.63 8.74
N VAL A 91 -3.94 -10.28 7.80
CA VAL A 91 -5.40 -10.39 7.80
C VAL A 91 -5.78 -11.64 8.58
N THR A 92 -6.47 -11.48 9.70
CA THR A 92 -6.96 -12.57 10.54
C THR A 92 -8.49 -12.53 10.58
N GLY A 93 -9.15 -13.56 10.06
CA GLY A 93 -10.61 -13.64 10.00
C GLY A 93 -11.11 -14.32 8.72
N ASN A 94 -12.39 -14.70 8.70
CA ASN A 94 -13.02 -15.33 7.55
C ASN A 94 -13.72 -14.26 6.69
N VAL A 95 -13.48 -14.27 5.38
CA VAL A 95 -13.96 -13.25 4.41
C VAL A 95 -15.47 -13.40 4.11
N LEU A 96 -16.15 -14.38 4.69
CA LEU A 96 -17.52 -14.73 4.36
C LEU A 96 -18.42 -14.70 5.58
N SER A 97 -19.38 -13.78 5.57
CA SER A 97 -20.68 -13.96 6.21
C SER A 97 -21.71 -13.08 5.51
N TYR A 98 -22.18 -13.53 4.35
CA TYR A 98 -23.51 -13.16 3.89
C TYR A 98 -24.40 -14.39 3.98
N GLY A 99 -25.17 -14.46 5.07
CA GLY A 99 -26.38 -15.25 5.12
C GLY A 99 -27.48 -14.47 4.42
N PHE A 100 -27.58 -14.62 3.10
CA PHE A 100 -28.86 -14.49 2.42
C PHE A 100 -29.43 -15.90 2.28
N SER A 101 -30.29 -16.24 3.22
CA SER A 101 -31.46 -17.11 3.00
C SER A 101 -32.70 -16.23 3.12
#